data_AF-A0A965ZCH8-F1
#
_entry.id   AF-A0A965ZCH8-F1
#
_cell.length_a   1.000
_cell.length_b   1.000
_cell.length_c   1.000
_cell.angle_alpha   90.00
_cell.angle_beta   90.00
_cell.angle_gamma   90.00
#
_symmetry.space_group_name_H-M   'P 1'
#
loop_
_entity.id
_entity.type
_entity.pdbx_description
1 polymer ?
#
loop_
_entity_poly.entity_id
_entity_poly.type
_entity_poly.pdbx_seq_one_letter_code
_entity_poly.pdbx_strand_id
1 'polypeptide(L)' 'TRGAHRAAMIYSFMATCKKHDVNPFEWLKKVLEVIPDHKANRLHELLPQNLEL' A
#
# COMPACT_ATOMS: atom_id res chain seq x y z
N THR A 1 -22.47 -3.60 5.45
CA THR A 1 -22.61 -3.27 4.01
C THR A 1 -21.24 -3.35 3.32
N ARG A 2 -21.19 -3.57 2.00
CA ARG A 2 -19.93 -3.64 1.23
C ARG A 2 -19.10 -2.34 1.31
N GLY A 3 -19.75 -1.20 1.54
CA GLY A 3 -19.11 0.10 1.76
C GLY A 3 -18.31 0.18 3.07
N ALA A 4 -18.87 -0.33 4.17
CA ALA A 4 -18.17 -0.36 5.47
C ALA A 4 -16.90 -1.22 5.41
N HIS A 5 -16.94 -2.35 4.70
CA HIS A 5 -15.78 -3.22 4.55
C HIS A 5 -14.65 -2.56 3.73
N ARG A 6 -15.01 -1.87 2.63
CA ARG A 6 -14.04 -1.09 1.83
C ARG A 6 -13.43 0.04 2.63
N ALA A 7 -14.24 0.76 3.41
CA ALA A 7 -13.74 1.80 4.30
C ALA A 7 -12.75 1.22 5.33
N ALA A 8 -13.09 0.10 5.98
CA ALA A 8 -12.20 -0.57 6.92
C ALA A 8 -10.86 -0.97 6.28
N MET A 9 -10.86 -1.48 5.04
CA MET A 9 -9.61 -1.81 4.33
C MET A 9 -8.73 -0.57 4.09
N ILE A 10 -9.33 0.54 3.63
CA ILE A 10 -8.58 1.78 3.39
C ILE A 10 -8.04 2.36 4.71
N TYR A 11 -8.84 2.34 5.79
CA TYR A 11 -8.39 2.79 7.11
C TYR A 11 -7.22 1.96 7.64
N SER A 12 -7.30 0.63 7.55
CA SER A 12 -6.20 -0.26 7.93
C SER A 12 -4.93 0.00 7.11
N PHE A 13 -5.08 0.25 5.80
CA PHE A 13 -3.97 0.61 4.93
C PHE A 13 -3.33 1.95 5.35
N MET A 14 -4.12 3.01 5.53
CA MET A 14 -3.62 4.32 5.97
C MET A 14 -2.95 4.25 7.35
N ALA A 15 -3.51 3.49 8.29
CA ALA A 15 -2.91 3.25 9.59
C ALA A 15 -1.56 2.53 9.50
N THR A 16 -1.42 1.60 8.56
CA THR A 16 -0.15 0.90 8.29
C THR A 16 0.90 1.87 7.75
N CYS A 17 0.57 2.69 6.74
CA CYS A 17 1.47 3.73 6.24
C CYS A 17 1.93 4.69 7.36
N LYS A 18 1.00 5.15 8.19
CA LYS A 18 1.30 6.02 9.35
C LYS A 18 2.25 5.34 10.35
N LYS A 19 2.07 4.05 10.61
CA LYS A 19 2.92 3.29 11.53
C LYS A 19 4.37 3.21 11.07
N HIS A 20 4.60 3.23 9.75
CA HIS A 20 5.92 3.14 9.14
C HIS A 20 6.47 4.50 8.69
N ASP A 21 5.83 5.60 9.08
CA ASP A 21 6.19 6.98 8.67
C ASP A 21 6.25 7.18 7.14
N VAL A 22 5.43 6.41 6.42
CA VAL A 22 5.37 6.41 4.96
C VAL A 22 4.19 7.23 4.49
N ASN A 23 4.41 8.11 3.51
CA ASN A 23 3.33 8.84 2.86
C ASN A 23 2.45 7.86 2.04
N PRO A 24 1.15 7.70 2.37
CA PRO A 24 0.27 6.76 1.66
C PRO A 24 0.12 7.08 0.17
N PHE A 25 0.18 8.36 -0.20
CA PHE A 25 0.03 8.80 -1.59
C PHE A 25 1.27 8.48 -2.42
N GLU A 26 2.45 8.79 -1.89
CA GLU A 26 3.73 8.47 -2.56
C GLU A 26 3.92 6.96 -2.69
N TRP A 27 3.60 6.20 -1.65
CA TRP A 27 3.59 4.73 -1.72
C TRP A 27 2.67 4.23 -2.82
N LEU A 28 1.42 4.73 -2.87
CA LEU A 28 0.44 4.26 -3.85
C LEU A 28 0.88 4.58 -5.28
N LYS A 29 1.41 5.79 -5.49
CA LYS A 29 1.97 6.20 -6.77
C LYS A 29 3.11 5.28 -7.19
N LYS A 30 4.09 5.05 -6.31
CA LYS A 30 5.25 4.19 -6.57
C LYS A 30 4.83 2.75 -6.88
N VAL A 31 3.88 2.21 -6.11
CA VAL A 31 3.35 0.86 -6.34
C VAL A 31 2.66 0.77 -7.70
N LEU A 32 1.85 1.76 -8.09
CA LEU A 32 1.20 1.78 -9.40
C LEU A 32 2.19 1.89 -10.56
N GLU A 33 3.34 2.54 -10.35
CA GLU A 33 4.43 2.60 -11.34
C GLU A 33 5.17 1.25 -11.47
N VAL A 34 5.35 0.52 -10.37
CA VAL A 34 6.14 -0.72 -10.32
C VAL A 34 5.31 -1.97 -10.61
N ILE A 35 4.00 -1.95 -10.33
CA ILE A 35 3.12 -3.13 -10.48
C ILE A 35 3.09 -3.76 -11.88
N PRO A 36 3.23 -3.05 -13.01
CA PRO A 36 3.19 -3.67 -14.34
C PRO A 36 4.39 -4.59 -14.57
N ASP A 37 5.55 -4.24 -14.03
CA ASP A 37 6.81 -4.97 -14.20
C ASP A 37 7.12 -5.92 -13.03
N HIS A 38 6.36 -5.84 -11.94
CA HIS A 38 6.61 -6.63 -10.73
C HIS A 38 5.97 -8.02 -10.79
N LYS A 39 6.70 -9.02 -10.29
CA LYS A 39 6.18 -10.39 -10.22
C LYS A 39 5.11 -10.49 -9.12
N ALA A 40 3.94 -11.06 -9.46
CA ALA A 40 2.85 -11.28 -8.51
C ALA A 40 3.25 -12.06 -7.24
N ASN A 41 4.22 -12.98 -7.35
CA ASN A 41 4.72 -13.74 -6.20
C ASN A 41 5.58 -12.90 -5.23
N ARG A 42 5.87 -11.64 -5.56
CA ARG A 42 6.71 -10.71 -4.79
C ARG A 42 5.96 -9.47 -4.31
N LEU A 43 4.63 -9.50 -4.30
CA LEU A 43 3.81 -8.37 -3.81
C LEU A 43 4.13 -7.94 -2.38
N HIS A 44 4.66 -8.82 -1.54
CA HIS A 44 5.11 -8.49 -0.19
C HIS A 44 6.28 -7.49 -0.16
N GLU A 45 7.08 -7.40 -1.22
CA GLU A 45 8.15 -6.41 -1.38
C GLU A 45 7.56 -5.00 -1.59
N LEU A 46 6.32 -4.90 -2.09
CA LEU A 46 5.62 -3.63 -2.29
C LEU A 46 4.90 -3.14 -1.02
N LEU A 47 5.06 -3.78 0.13
CA LEU A 47 4.48 -3.29 1.38
C LEU A 47 5.13 -1.96 1.79
N PRO A 48 4.38 -1.06 2.48
CA PRO A 48 4.89 0.27 2.83
C PRO A 48 6.17 0.24 3.66
N GLN A 49 6.39 -0.79 4.46
CA GLN A 49 7.61 -0.97 5.25
C GLN A 49 8.86 -1.37 4.45
N ASN A 50 8.69 -1.88 3.21
CA ASN A 50 9.77 -2.43 2.38
C ASN A 50 10.15 -1.50 1.22
N LEU A 51 9.35 -0.47 0.96
CA LEU A 51 9.62 0.52 -0.07
C LEU A 51 10.36 1.70 0.55
N GLU A 52 11.58 1.92 0.08
CA GLU A 52 12.30 3.17 0.34
C GLU A 52 11.69 4.25 -0.56
N LEU A 53 11.13 5.29 0.06
CA LEU A 53 10.57 6.48 -0.59
C LEU A 53 11.52 7.67 -0.41
#